data_AF-A0A661KCE8-F1
#
_entry.id   AF-A0A661KCE8-F1
#
_cell.length_a   1.000
_cell.length_b   1.000
_cell.length_c   1.000
_cell.angle_alpha   90.00
_cell.angle_beta   90.00
_cell.angle_gamma   90.00
#
_symmetry.space_group_name_H-M   'P 1'
#
loop_
_entity.id
_entity.type
_entity.pdbx_description
1 polymer ?
#
loop_
_entity_poly.entity_id
_entity_poly.type
_entity_poly.pdbx_seq_one_letter_code
_entity_poly.pdbx_strand_id
1 'polypeptide(L)'
;MYQQFNLEFCDEFHYPYKIKEDLMKILEVLPLSNLDSILIFGSTSRGELSYRINAKAQIELFSDYEFLIVPKITCPVRRSFVRSKLSEIQDSLGYENPFFHIDFSMRPVASFRFMPKTIRTFEMKKTGKIIYGQDIKSNIPDVTLKNLDMGDINNLIMIRLTHLLFDIPKKSTEVNRLFLKYSLCRNALEIPTILLPHEGYLIASYKARVRFLHENFSKLKSRRYFPNSFPNFLENCLKGKLNLVFPDPLEDLYRSVLESYVILIKFIGNIKKSCSLSELIQYLFDIKIPLIPRLLRQRVYETLYATRYFTVKGFKRHSIKRWISNHFRGLIIAFLLCMHYAMWEYMVGIDPCEKLSKAYRLLQSLLLKDFTFNDSDSFEVKWYQMRALYLSFLKDFDFFLGRSLK
;
A
#
# COMPACT_ATOMS: atom_id res chain seq x y z
N MET A 1 -4.89 -34.69 -22.06
CA MET A 1 -3.70 -34.62 -21.16
C MET A 1 -3.99 -33.50 -20.18
N TYR A 2 -4.34 -33.81 -18.93
CA TYR A 2 -4.60 -32.77 -17.91
C TYR A 2 -3.29 -32.04 -17.65
N GLN A 3 -3.24 -30.75 -18.01
CA GLN A 3 -2.04 -29.95 -17.80
C GLN A 3 -1.93 -29.69 -16.29
N GLN A 4 -0.92 -30.26 -15.66
CA GLN A 4 -0.75 -30.18 -14.21
C GLN A 4 -0.31 -28.76 -13.81
N PHE A 5 -1.07 -28.13 -12.92
CA PHE A 5 -0.67 -26.85 -12.31
C PHE A 5 0.45 -27.06 -11.30
N ASN A 6 1.45 -26.18 -11.29
CA ASN A 6 2.54 -26.24 -10.33
C ASN A 6 2.16 -25.48 -9.05
N LEU A 7 1.57 -26.21 -8.09
CA LEU A 7 1.18 -25.69 -6.78
C LEU A 7 1.97 -26.34 -5.63
N GLU A 8 3.13 -26.94 -5.91
CA GLU A 8 3.98 -27.61 -4.91
C GLU A 8 4.51 -26.64 -3.84
N PHE A 9 4.62 -25.35 -4.18
CA PHE A 9 5.02 -24.32 -3.22
C PHE A 9 4.02 -24.16 -2.06
N CYS A 10 2.74 -24.57 -2.24
CA CYS A 10 1.78 -24.60 -1.13
C CYS A 10 2.23 -25.59 -0.06
N ASP A 11 2.75 -26.74 -0.48
CA ASP A 11 3.24 -27.79 0.42
C ASP A 11 4.59 -27.36 1.04
N GLU A 12 5.49 -26.74 0.25
CA GLU A 12 6.76 -26.13 0.70
C GLU A 12 6.54 -25.11 1.84
N PHE A 13 5.49 -24.29 1.74
CA PHE A 13 5.18 -23.27 2.74
C PHE A 13 4.20 -23.74 3.81
N HIS A 14 3.82 -25.02 3.81
CA HIS A 14 2.85 -25.61 4.74
C HIS A 14 1.52 -24.82 4.77
N TYR A 15 1.05 -24.39 3.61
CA TYR A 15 -0.28 -23.80 3.50
C TYR A 15 -1.36 -24.87 3.70
N PRO A 16 -2.49 -24.54 4.33
CA PRO A 16 -3.61 -25.45 4.43
C PRO A 16 -4.08 -25.90 3.05
N TYR A 17 -4.53 -27.15 2.94
CA TYR A 17 -4.97 -27.75 1.67
C TYR A 17 -6.03 -26.89 0.93
N LYS A 18 -6.92 -26.26 1.68
CA LYS A 18 -7.94 -25.34 1.17
C LYS A 18 -7.37 -24.16 0.35
N ILE A 19 -6.17 -23.67 0.67
CA ILE A 19 -5.48 -22.64 -0.15
C ILE A 19 -5.13 -23.20 -1.54
N LYS A 20 -4.65 -24.45 -1.59
CA LYS A 20 -4.37 -25.16 -2.85
C LYS A 20 -5.66 -25.36 -3.65
N GLU A 21 -6.77 -25.74 -3.01
CA GLU A 21 -8.08 -25.86 -3.66
C GLU A 21 -8.56 -24.52 -4.25
N ASP A 22 -8.42 -23.42 -3.52
CA ASP A 22 -8.83 -22.10 -4.02
C ASP A 22 -8.02 -21.71 -5.27
N LEU A 23 -6.72 -21.95 -5.26
CA LEU A 23 -5.85 -21.70 -6.42
C LEU A 23 -6.23 -22.59 -7.61
N MET A 24 -6.59 -23.87 -7.38
CA MET A 24 -7.11 -24.75 -8.43
C MET A 24 -8.38 -24.20 -9.05
N LYS A 25 -9.37 -23.80 -8.24
CA LYS A 25 -10.63 -23.20 -8.72
C LYS A 25 -10.39 -21.95 -9.56
N ILE A 26 -9.45 -21.10 -9.12
CA ILE A 26 -9.04 -19.90 -9.87
C ILE A 26 -8.45 -20.28 -11.23
N LEU A 27 -7.59 -21.30 -11.28
CA LEU A 27 -6.92 -21.71 -12.51
C LEU A 27 -7.86 -22.41 -13.50
N GLU A 28 -8.84 -23.16 -13.02
CA GLU A 28 -9.83 -23.88 -13.83
C GLU A 28 -10.74 -22.95 -14.66
N VAL A 29 -11.01 -21.72 -14.19
CA VAL A 29 -11.83 -20.75 -14.92
C VAL A 29 -11.05 -19.92 -15.95
N LEU A 30 -9.72 -20.08 -16.02
CA LEU A 30 -8.89 -19.31 -16.94
C LEU A 30 -8.81 -19.98 -18.32
N PRO A 31 -8.77 -19.21 -19.43
CA PRO A 31 -8.73 -19.75 -20.78
C PRO A 31 -7.32 -20.25 -21.16
N LEU A 32 -6.85 -21.32 -20.51
CA LEU A 32 -5.46 -21.80 -20.54
C LEU A 32 -4.87 -21.98 -21.94
N SER A 33 -5.63 -22.47 -22.90
CA SER A 33 -5.19 -22.66 -24.30
C SER A 33 -4.68 -21.37 -24.97
N ASN A 34 -5.10 -20.21 -24.45
CA ASN A 34 -4.74 -18.88 -24.93
C ASN A 34 -3.63 -18.20 -24.12
N LEU A 35 -3.07 -18.88 -23.13
CA LEU A 35 -2.05 -18.34 -22.23
C LEU A 35 -0.69 -19.00 -22.50
N ASP A 36 0.38 -18.21 -22.37
CA ASP A 36 1.76 -18.70 -22.39
C ASP A 36 2.21 -19.13 -20.99
N SER A 37 1.79 -18.37 -19.97
CA SER A 37 2.20 -18.57 -18.59
C SER A 37 1.24 -17.91 -17.60
N ILE A 38 1.20 -18.42 -16.38
CA ILE A 38 0.62 -17.76 -15.22
C ILE A 38 1.65 -17.79 -14.10
N LEU A 39 1.97 -16.61 -13.58
CA LEU A 39 2.86 -16.43 -12.44
C LEU A 39 2.05 -15.90 -11.25
N ILE A 40 2.13 -16.57 -10.10
CA ILE A 40 1.64 -16.04 -8.83
C ILE A 40 2.78 -15.31 -8.12
N PHE A 41 2.48 -14.16 -7.53
CA PHE A 41 3.43 -13.37 -6.76
C PHE A 41 2.78 -12.82 -5.48
N GLY A 42 3.47 -11.89 -4.80
CA GLY A 42 2.96 -11.33 -3.55
C GLY A 42 3.15 -12.28 -2.37
N SER A 43 2.35 -12.09 -1.32
CA SER A 43 2.45 -12.84 -0.05
C SER A 43 2.37 -14.35 -0.25
N THR A 44 1.50 -14.81 -1.15
CA THR A 44 1.30 -16.23 -1.45
C THR A 44 2.59 -16.89 -1.94
N SER A 45 3.29 -16.27 -2.89
CA SER A 45 4.53 -16.80 -3.46
C SER A 45 5.74 -16.81 -2.52
N ARG A 46 5.64 -16.07 -1.40
CA ARG A 46 6.75 -15.84 -0.45
C ARG A 46 6.68 -16.69 0.81
N GLY A 47 5.66 -17.53 0.96
CA GLY A 47 5.40 -18.19 2.24
C GLY A 47 4.94 -17.20 3.31
N GLU A 48 4.28 -16.12 2.91
CA GLU A 48 3.85 -15.03 3.79
C GLU A 48 2.34 -14.83 3.75
N LEU A 49 1.55 -15.78 3.27
CA LEU A 49 0.09 -15.66 3.28
C LEU A 49 -0.45 -15.56 4.72
N SER A 50 -1.32 -14.60 4.98
CA SER A 50 -1.98 -14.45 6.29
C SER A 50 -3.37 -15.06 6.26
N TYR A 51 -3.65 -15.96 7.20
CA TYR A 51 -4.95 -16.58 7.37
C TYR A 51 -5.17 -16.93 8.85
N ARG A 52 -6.42 -17.18 9.22
CA ARG A 52 -6.77 -17.83 10.50
C ARG A 52 -7.75 -18.96 10.27
N ILE A 53 -7.83 -19.85 11.25
CA ILE A 53 -8.90 -20.85 11.34
C ILE A 53 -9.91 -20.30 12.35
N ASN A 54 -11.15 -20.10 11.92
CA ASN A 54 -12.22 -19.59 12.79
C ASN A 54 -12.79 -20.71 13.69
N ALA A 55 -13.72 -20.36 14.58
CA ALA A 55 -14.35 -21.31 15.51
C ALA A 55 -15.11 -22.47 14.81
N LYS A 56 -15.44 -22.33 13.52
CA LYS A 56 -16.10 -23.36 12.70
C LYS A 56 -15.09 -24.21 11.90
N ALA A 57 -13.80 -24.14 12.25
CA ALA A 57 -12.70 -24.78 11.51
C ALA A 57 -12.59 -24.34 10.03
N GLN A 58 -13.15 -23.18 9.69
CA GLN A 58 -13.05 -22.62 8.34
C GLN A 58 -11.88 -21.66 8.26
N ILE A 59 -11.21 -21.63 7.10
CA ILE A 59 -10.17 -20.65 6.82
C ILE A 59 -10.81 -19.29 6.60
N GLU A 60 -10.19 -18.26 7.16
CA GLU A 60 -10.44 -16.88 6.80
C GLU A 60 -9.13 -16.26 6.34
N LEU A 61 -9.13 -15.76 5.11
CA LEU A 61 -7.94 -15.27 4.44
C LEU A 61 -7.82 -13.74 4.60
N PHE A 62 -6.63 -13.27 4.97
CA PHE A 62 -6.34 -11.84 5.21
C PHE A 62 -5.42 -11.25 4.13
N SER A 63 -4.88 -12.08 3.24
CA SER A 63 -3.96 -11.70 2.18
C SER A 63 -4.57 -11.94 0.81
N ASP A 64 -4.28 -11.02 -0.12
CA ASP A 64 -4.68 -11.13 -1.52
C ASP A 64 -4.00 -12.30 -2.24
N TYR A 65 -4.64 -12.81 -3.30
CA TYR A 65 -3.98 -13.60 -4.33
C TYR A 65 -3.61 -12.70 -5.51
N GLU A 66 -2.32 -12.64 -5.86
CA GLU A 66 -1.83 -11.75 -6.93
C GLU A 66 -1.25 -12.54 -8.11
N PHE A 67 -1.79 -12.32 -9.30
CA PHE A 67 -1.40 -13.03 -10.53
C PHE A 67 -0.85 -12.10 -11.61
N LEU A 68 0.14 -12.59 -12.34
CA LEU A 68 0.54 -12.11 -13.66
C LEU A 68 0.13 -13.16 -14.69
N ILE A 69 -0.89 -12.84 -15.49
CA ILE A 69 -1.42 -13.67 -16.55
C ILE A 69 -0.77 -13.23 -17.87
N VAL A 70 -0.13 -14.17 -18.57
CA VAL A 70 0.61 -13.88 -19.80
C VAL A 70 -0.14 -14.49 -20.99
N PRO A 71 -0.90 -13.68 -21.75
CA PRO A 71 -1.62 -14.17 -22.91
C PRO A 71 -0.69 -14.29 -24.13
N LYS A 72 -0.97 -15.27 -24.99
CA LYS A 72 -0.35 -15.41 -26.33
C LYS A 72 -0.58 -14.17 -27.20
N ILE A 73 -1.79 -13.62 -27.13
CA ILE A 73 -2.23 -12.46 -27.91
C ILE A 73 -2.98 -11.50 -26.99
N THR A 74 -2.64 -10.22 -27.08
CA THR A 74 -3.32 -9.15 -26.32
C THR A 74 -4.72 -8.93 -26.87
N CYS A 75 -5.76 -9.10 -26.04
CA CYS A 75 -7.14 -8.81 -26.42
C CYS A 75 -7.92 -8.20 -25.23
N PRO A 76 -8.46 -6.97 -25.35
CA PRO A 76 -9.23 -6.33 -24.28
C PRO A 76 -10.44 -7.14 -23.79
N VAL A 77 -11.18 -7.78 -24.70
CA VAL A 77 -12.35 -8.63 -24.39
C VAL A 77 -11.96 -9.80 -23.47
N ARG A 78 -10.73 -10.31 -23.59
CA ARG A 78 -10.24 -11.36 -22.69
C ARG A 78 -9.99 -10.85 -21.27
N ARG A 79 -9.63 -9.57 -21.10
CA ARG A 79 -9.37 -8.99 -19.78
C ARG A 79 -10.66 -8.84 -18.98
N SER A 80 -11.73 -8.37 -19.60
CA SER A 80 -13.05 -8.24 -18.95
C SER A 80 -13.62 -9.62 -18.61
N PHE A 81 -13.48 -10.59 -19.51
CA PHE A 81 -13.87 -11.99 -19.25
C PHE A 81 -13.15 -12.56 -18.01
N VAL A 82 -11.81 -12.50 -17.98
CA VAL A 82 -11.02 -12.98 -16.83
C VAL A 82 -11.42 -12.25 -15.55
N ARG A 83 -11.61 -10.92 -15.60
CA ARG A 83 -12.07 -10.15 -14.43
C ARG A 83 -13.42 -10.63 -13.91
N SER A 84 -14.40 -10.85 -14.79
CA SER A 84 -15.72 -11.36 -14.40
C SER A 84 -15.59 -12.71 -13.70
N LYS A 85 -14.85 -13.64 -14.31
CA LYS A 85 -14.66 -14.98 -13.74
C LYS A 85 -13.93 -14.99 -12.42
N LEU A 86 -12.89 -14.18 -12.25
CA LEU A 86 -12.21 -14.06 -10.98
C LEU A 86 -13.07 -13.38 -9.90
N SER A 87 -13.96 -12.46 -10.28
CA SER A 87 -14.95 -11.89 -9.34
C SER A 87 -15.96 -12.95 -8.88
N GLU A 88 -16.53 -13.71 -9.82
CA GLU A 88 -17.45 -14.83 -9.52
C GLU A 88 -16.80 -15.85 -8.57
N ILE A 89 -15.53 -16.20 -8.83
CA ILE A 89 -14.77 -17.08 -7.93
C ILE A 89 -14.55 -16.43 -6.57
N GLN A 90 -14.08 -15.18 -6.51
CA GLN A 90 -13.86 -14.46 -5.24
C GLN A 90 -15.12 -14.48 -4.36
N ASP A 91 -16.29 -14.20 -4.95
CA ASP A 91 -17.57 -14.22 -4.25
C ASP A 91 -17.93 -15.64 -3.78
N SER A 92 -17.68 -16.65 -4.62
CA SER A 92 -17.92 -18.06 -4.27
C SER A 92 -17.01 -18.61 -3.16
N LEU A 93 -15.83 -18.00 -2.94
CA LEU A 93 -14.92 -18.43 -1.88
C LEU A 93 -15.45 -18.05 -0.49
N GLY A 94 -16.33 -17.06 -0.40
CA GLY A 94 -17.08 -16.73 0.82
C GLY A 94 -16.23 -16.14 1.95
N TYR A 95 -15.04 -15.59 1.65
CA TYR A 95 -14.24 -14.90 2.66
C TYR A 95 -14.87 -13.54 2.98
N GLU A 96 -15.32 -13.37 4.23
CA GLU A 96 -15.96 -12.12 4.69
C GLU A 96 -14.96 -10.99 4.99
N ASN A 97 -13.66 -11.29 4.94
CA ASN A 97 -12.60 -10.36 5.29
C ASN A 97 -12.42 -9.27 4.21
N PRO A 98 -12.44 -7.97 4.58
CA PRO A 98 -12.31 -6.87 3.62
C PRO A 98 -10.95 -6.77 2.94
N PHE A 99 -9.92 -7.45 3.45
CA PHE A 99 -8.57 -7.45 2.89
C PHE A 99 -8.31 -8.56 1.86
N PHE A 100 -9.27 -9.46 1.63
CA PHE A 100 -9.09 -10.53 0.64
C PHE A 100 -9.57 -10.09 -0.74
N HIS A 101 -8.65 -10.08 -1.70
CA HIS A 101 -8.99 -9.95 -3.10
C HIS A 101 -8.25 -10.94 -3.99
N ILE A 102 -8.85 -11.24 -5.14
CA ILE A 102 -8.19 -11.90 -6.27
C ILE A 102 -7.75 -10.83 -7.27
N ASP A 103 -6.46 -10.52 -7.25
CA ASP A 103 -5.85 -9.51 -8.07
C ASP A 103 -5.08 -10.09 -9.24
N PHE A 104 -5.20 -9.45 -10.42
CA PHE A 104 -4.44 -9.87 -11.58
C PHE A 104 -4.00 -8.70 -12.45
N SER A 105 -2.84 -8.89 -13.07
CA SER A 105 -2.38 -8.11 -14.21
C SER A 105 -2.26 -9.03 -15.42
N MET A 106 -2.62 -8.51 -16.60
CA MET A 106 -2.55 -9.28 -17.84
C MET A 106 -1.66 -8.54 -18.84
N ARG A 107 -0.55 -9.18 -19.23
CA ARG A 107 0.51 -8.55 -20.06
C ARG A 107 1.19 -9.59 -20.93
N PRO A 108 1.29 -9.40 -22.26
CA PRO A 108 2.06 -10.30 -23.12
C PRO A 108 3.57 -10.15 -22.83
N VAL A 109 4.35 -11.20 -23.11
CA VAL A 109 5.81 -11.23 -22.90
C VAL A 109 6.51 -10.03 -23.57
N ALA A 110 6.10 -9.68 -24.79
CA ALA A 110 6.68 -8.55 -25.53
C ALA A 110 6.58 -7.19 -24.80
N SER A 111 5.66 -7.05 -23.84
CA SER A 111 5.50 -5.83 -23.05
C SER A 111 6.42 -5.77 -21.81
N PHE A 112 7.08 -6.88 -21.44
CA PHE A 112 7.85 -6.96 -20.20
C PHE A 112 9.04 -6.02 -20.20
N ARG A 113 9.68 -5.79 -21.35
CA ARG A 113 10.77 -4.81 -21.51
C ARG A 113 10.38 -3.38 -21.10
N PHE A 114 9.08 -3.07 -21.07
CA PHE A 114 8.54 -1.77 -20.68
C PHE A 114 7.93 -1.76 -19.27
N MET A 115 8.07 -2.86 -18.51
CA MET A 115 7.60 -2.88 -17.13
C MET A 115 8.39 -1.87 -16.30
N PRO A 116 7.70 -1.12 -15.41
CA PRO A 116 8.36 -0.13 -14.60
C PRO A 116 9.32 -0.82 -13.62
N LYS A 117 10.45 -0.19 -13.32
CA LYS A 117 11.50 -0.73 -12.46
C LYS A 117 11.15 -0.49 -10.98
N THR A 118 10.01 -1.01 -10.53
CA THR A 118 9.51 -0.81 -9.16
C THR A 118 9.92 -1.94 -8.23
N ILE A 119 9.72 -1.73 -6.93
CA ILE A 119 9.90 -2.79 -5.93
C ILE A 119 8.97 -3.98 -6.18
N ARG A 120 7.74 -3.74 -6.69
CA ARG A 120 6.81 -4.81 -7.07
C ARG A 120 7.38 -5.68 -8.20
N THR A 121 8.00 -5.08 -9.22
CA THR A 121 8.63 -5.83 -10.32
C THR A 121 9.85 -6.61 -9.84
N PHE A 122 10.66 -6.02 -8.95
CA PHE A 122 11.76 -6.73 -8.29
C PHE A 122 11.27 -7.97 -7.53
N GLU A 123 10.29 -7.81 -6.64
CA GLU A 123 9.75 -8.93 -5.85
C GLU A 123 9.10 -9.98 -6.74
N MET A 124 8.28 -9.57 -7.71
CA MET A 124 7.61 -10.48 -8.63
C MET A 124 8.63 -11.35 -9.41
N LYS A 125 9.73 -10.78 -9.89
CA LYS A 125 10.79 -11.56 -10.55
C LYS A 125 11.51 -12.49 -9.56
N LYS A 126 11.79 -12.00 -8.34
CA LYS A 126 12.63 -12.70 -7.37
C LYS A 126 11.91 -13.84 -6.66
N THR A 127 10.62 -13.68 -6.35
CA THR A 127 9.86 -14.62 -5.52
C THR A 127 8.67 -15.24 -6.24
N GLY A 128 8.31 -14.75 -7.43
CA GLY A 128 7.17 -15.28 -8.19
C GLY A 128 7.32 -16.77 -8.51
N LYS A 129 6.21 -17.50 -8.41
CA LYS A 129 6.14 -18.93 -8.73
C LYS A 129 5.35 -19.10 -10.04
N ILE A 130 5.92 -19.83 -10.99
CA ILE A 130 5.22 -20.18 -12.24
C ILE A 130 4.27 -21.32 -11.90
N ILE A 131 2.96 -21.08 -12.02
CA ILE A 131 1.92 -22.06 -11.67
C ILE A 131 1.31 -22.72 -12.91
N TYR A 132 1.55 -22.15 -14.09
CA TYR A 132 1.14 -22.69 -15.38
C TYR A 132 2.07 -22.19 -16.50
N GLY A 133 2.34 -23.05 -17.48
CA GLY A 133 3.02 -22.67 -18.73
C GLY A 133 4.54 -22.48 -18.61
N GLN A 134 5.10 -21.66 -19.50
CA GLN A 134 6.55 -21.46 -19.62
C GLN A 134 7.11 -20.57 -18.49
N ASP A 135 8.40 -20.72 -18.15
CA ASP A 135 9.07 -19.78 -17.25
C ASP A 135 9.35 -18.46 -17.95
N ILE A 136 8.63 -17.42 -17.54
CA ILE A 136 8.70 -16.07 -18.09
C ILE A 136 9.57 -15.12 -17.26
N LYS A 137 10.19 -15.58 -16.16
CA LYS A 137 10.94 -14.70 -15.24
C LYS A 137 12.16 -14.08 -15.91
N SER A 138 12.80 -14.79 -16.83
CA SER A 138 13.94 -14.28 -17.61
C SER A 138 13.54 -13.08 -18.47
N ASN A 139 12.28 -12.99 -18.90
CA ASN A 139 11.75 -11.87 -19.67
C ASN A 139 11.38 -10.66 -18.80
N ILE A 140 11.09 -10.86 -17.50
CA ILE A 140 10.82 -9.76 -16.57
C ILE A 140 12.13 -8.98 -16.38
N PRO A 141 12.12 -7.64 -16.47
CA PRO A 141 13.37 -6.92 -16.62
C PRO A 141 14.04 -6.73 -15.25
N ASP A 142 15.37 -6.79 -15.19
CA ASP A 142 16.09 -6.72 -13.92
C ASP A 142 15.96 -5.37 -13.22
N VAL A 143 15.67 -5.43 -11.93
CA VAL A 143 15.57 -4.25 -11.06
C VAL A 143 16.73 -4.32 -10.06
N THR A 144 17.53 -3.26 -10.03
CA THR A 144 18.70 -3.09 -9.17
C THR A 144 18.58 -1.73 -8.50
N LEU A 145 19.33 -1.49 -7.41
CA LEU A 145 19.36 -0.17 -6.76
C LEU A 145 19.67 0.98 -7.73
N LYS A 146 20.47 0.73 -8.77
CA LYS A 146 20.85 1.74 -9.77
C LYS A 146 19.70 2.17 -10.69
N ASN A 147 18.71 1.32 -10.91
CA ASN A 147 17.61 1.59 -11.85
C ASN A 147 16.22 1.56 -11.20
N LEU A 148 16.15 1.39 -9.88
CA LEU A 148 14.93 1.34 -9.10
C LEU A 148 14.22 2.70 -9.13
N ASP A 149 12.92 2.69 -9.37
CA ASP A 149 12.08 3.89 -9.29
C ASP A 149 11.89 4.30 -7.82
N MET A 150 12.84 5.08 -7.31
CA MET A 150 12.78 5.64 -5.95
C MET A 150 11.56 6.54 -5.73
N GLY A 151 11.00 7.09 -6.82
CA GLY A 151 9.78 7.86 -6.78
C GLY A 151 8.55 7.03 -6.43
N ASP A 152 8.39 5.87 -7.07
CA ASP A 152 7.32 4.90 -6.76
C ASP A 152 7.49 4.35 -5.34
N ILE A 153 8.72 4.09 -4.90
CA ILE A 153 9.02 3.62 -3.53
C ILE A 153 8.62 4.66 -2.49
N ASN A 154 9.07 5.91 -2.64
CA ASN A 154 8.75 6.95 -1.65
C ASN A 154 7.26 7.30 -1.65
N ASN A 155 6.57 7.09 -2.77
CA ASN A 155 5.12 7.22 -2.85
C ASN A 155 4.37 6.19 -2.00
N LEU A 156 5.01 5.08 -1.59
CA LEU A 156 4.41 4.13 -0.68
C LEU A 156 4.08 4.77 0.68
N ILE A 157 4.82 5.77 1.15
CA ILE A 157 4.48 6.49 2.40
C ILE A 157 3.05 7.04 2.33
N MET A 158 2.75 7.75 1.24
CA MET A 158 1.44 8.33 1.01
C MET A 158 0.37 7.24 0.87
N ILE A 159 0.63 6.21 0.04
CA ILE A 159 -0.32 5.10 -0.18
C ILE A 159 -0.67 4.41 1.15
N ARG A 160 0.33 4.14 2.00
CA ARG A 160 0.13 3.42 3.27
C ARG A 160 -0.61 4.25 4.30
N LEU A 161 -0.29 5.53 4.44
CA LEU A 161 -1.08 6.43 5.29
C LEU A 161 -2.53 6.57 4.76
N THR A 162 -2.73 6.65 3.44
CA THR A 162 -4.08 6.66 2.85
C THR A 162 -4.84 5.36 3.17
N HIS A 163 -4.22 4.19 3.03
CA HIS A 163 -4.85 2.91 3.37
C HIS A 163 -5.20 2.83 4.86
N LEU A 164 -4.30 3.25 5.75
CA LEU A 164 -4.60 3.32 7.18
C LEU A 164 -5.82 4.20 7.46
N LEU A 165 -5.98 5.32 6.74
CA LEU A 165 -7.15 6.19 6.89
C LEU A 165 -8.44 5.46 6.50
N PHE A 166 -8.37 4.60 5.48
CA PHE A 166 -9.51 3.81 4.98
C PHE A 166 -9.87 2.65 5.90
N ASP A 167 -8.87 2.03 6.51
CA ASP A 167 -9.06 0.84 7.34
C ASP A 167 -9.60 1.17 8.74
N ILE A 168 -9.62 2.44 9.14
CA ILE A 168 -10.26 2.86 10.40
C ILE A 168 -11.77 2.60 10.30
N PRO A 169 -12.34 1.75 11.17
CA PRO A 169 -13.76 1.39 11.12
C PRO A 169 -14.65 2.54 11.60
N LYS A 170 -15.93 2.54 11.22
CA LYS A 170 -16.95 3.43 11.79
C LYS A 170 -17.36 3.06 13.21
N LYS A 171 -17.23 1.78 13.55
CA LYS A 171 -17.63 1.21 14.85
C LYS A 171 -16.47 0.42 15.43
N SER A 172 -16.18 0.62 16.71
CA SER A 172 -15.12 -0.10 17.43
C SER A 172 -15.64 -1.44 17.96
N THR A 173 -15.83 -2.43 17.08
CA THR A 173 -16.11 -3.82 17.48
C THR A 173 -14.79 -4.59 17.61
N GLU A 174 -14.80 -5.72 18.31
CA GLU A 174 -13.60 -6.57 18.45
C GLU A 174 -13.04 -7.03 17.09
N VAL A 175 -13.92 -7.47 16.18
CA VAL A 175 -13.55 -7.86 14.80
C VAL A 175 -12.92 -6.68 14.05
N ASN A 176 -13.48 -5.48 14.17
CA ASN A 176 -12.92 -4.30 13.52
C ASN A 176 -11.58 -3.88 14.14
N ARG A 177 -11.39 -4.05 15.46
CA ARG A 177 -10.11 -3.83 16.14
C ARG A 177 -9.05 -4.80 15.63
N LEU A 178 -9.40 -6.08 15.44
CA LEU A 178 -8.52 -7.08 14.83
C LEU A 178 -8.09 -6.65 13.41
N PHE A 179 -9.03 -6.26 12.56
CA PHE A 179 -8.74 -5.80 11.21
C PHE A 179 -7.83 -4.57 11.19
N LEU A 180 -8.07 -3.60 12.06
CA LEU A 180 -7.22 -2.42 12.18
C LEU A 180 -5.81 -2.78 12.67
N LYS A 181 -5.67 -3.66 13.66
CA LYS A 181 -4.34 -4.14 14.11
C LYS A 181 -3.59 -4.85 12.99
N TYR A 182 -4.27 -5.72 12.23
CA TYR A 182 -3.69 -6.37 11.05
C TYR A 182 -3.22 -5.34 10.01
N SER A 183 -4.05 -4.35 9.69
CA SER A 183 -3.67 -3.27 8.76
C SER A 183 -2.47 -2.47 9.27
N LEU A 184 -2.43 -2.11 10.55
CA LEU A 184 -1.30 -1.41 11.18
C LEU A 184 0.00 -2.21 11.03
N CYS A 185 -0.01 -3.50 11.34
CA CYS A 185 1.14 -4.37 11.16
C CYS A 185 1.58 -4.48 9.69
N ARG A 186 0.64 -4.67 8.75
CA ARG A 186 0.93 -4.69 7.31
C ARG A 186 1.59 -3.39 6.84
N ASN A 187 1.08 -2.25 7.30
CA ASN A 187 1.61 -0.94 6.95
C ASN A 187 2.97 -0.66 7.63
N ALA A 188 3.22 -1.18 8.84
CA ALA A 188 4.53 -1.09 9.49
C ALA A 188 5.62 -1.83 8.70
N LEU A 189 5.29 -3.02 8.17
CA LEU A 189 6.22 -3.85 7.39
C LEU A 189 6.61 -3.25 6.04
N GLU A 190 5.92 -2.20 5.60
CA GLU A 190 6.28 -1.43 4.40
C GLU A 190 7.36 -0.39 4.66
N ILE A 191 7.61 -0.03 5.94
CA ILE A 191 8.68 0.90 6.30
C ILE A 191 10.04 0.34 5.87
N PRO A 192 10.42 -0.93 6.15
CA PRO A 192 11.62 -1.55 5.59
C PRO A 192 11.67 -1.61 4.07
N THR A 193 10.52 -1.77 3.39
CA THR A 193 10.43 -1.75 1.92
C THR A 193 10.94 -0.43 1.35
N ILE A 194 10.65 0.67 2.05
CA ILE A 194 11.05 2.02 1.66
C ILE A 194 12.46 2.33 2.16
N LEU A 195 12.74 2.01 3.42
CA LEU A 195 13.98 2.33 4.12
C LEU A 195 15.22 1.70 3.50
N LEU A 196 15.18 0.39 3.26
CA LEU A 196 16.37 -0.38 2.88
C LEU A 196 16.96 0.04 1.52
N PRO A 197 16.17 0.38 0.48
CA PRO A 197 16.71 0.96 -0.75
C PRO A 197 17.52 2.24 -0.54
N HIS A 198 17.10 3.13 0.38
CA HIS A 198 17.88 4.33 0.74
C HIS A 198 19.16 4.01 1.52
N GLU A 199 19.21 2.86 2.19
CA GLU A 199 20.41 2.32 2.83
C GLU A 199 21.30 1.53 1.86
N GLY A 200 20.90 1.38 0.60
CA GLY A 200 21.66 0.64 -0.40
C GLY A 200 21.41 -0.89 -0.37
N TYR A 201 20.25 -1.33 0.12
CA TYR A 201 19.85 -2.74 0.15
C TYR A 201 18.52 -2.97 -0.58
N LEU A 202 18.49 -3.97 -1.47
CA LEU A 202 17.29 -4.37 -2.19
C LEU A 202 16.95 -5.83 -1.82
N ILE A 203 16.06 -6.00 -0.85
CA ILE A 203 15.70 -7.30 -0.25
C ILE A 203 14.22 -7.57 -0.51
N ALA A 204 13.89 -8.78 -0.96
CA ALA A 204 12.51 -9.20 -1.25
C ALA A 204 11.89 -9.86 -0.02
N SER A 205 10.56 -9.76 0.14
CA SER A 205 9.78 -10.30 1.28
C SER A 205 9.89 -9.50 2.58
N TYR A 206 8.84 -9.54 3.39
CA TYR A 206 8.85 -8.94 4.71
C TYR A 206 9.76 -9.71 5.67
N LYS A 207 9.66 -11.05 5.69
CA LYS A 207 10.48 -11.94 6.52
C LYS A 207 11.97 -11.65 6.36
N ALA A 208 12.45 -11.56 5.12
CA ALA A 208 13.88 -11.31 4.88
C ALA A 208 14.32 -9.90 5.27
N ARG A 209 13.46 -8.87 5.06
CA ARG A 209 13.77 -7.49 5.49
C ARG A 209 13.83 -7.35 7.00
N VAL A 210 12.87 -7.95 7.71
CA VAL A 210 12.84 -7.95 9.18
C VAL A 210 14.08 -8.66 9.72
N ARG A 211 14.39 -9.87 9.24
CA ARG A 211 15.61 -10.60 9.63
C ARG A 211 16.87 -9.76 9.38
N PHE A 212 16.99 -9.17 8.20
CA PHE A 212 18.13 -8.31 7.88
C PHE A 212 18.30 -7.14 8.85
N LEU A 213 17.20 -6.49 9.22
CA LEU A 213 17.22 -5.40 10.20
C LEU A 213 17.64 -5.90 11.59
N HIS A 214 17.16 -7.05 12.06
CA HIS A 214 17.64 -7.61 13.34
C HIS A 214 19.16 -7.79 13.37
N GLU A 215 19.73 -8.31 12.28
CA GLU A 215 21.15 -8.65 12.20
C GLU A 215 22.05 -7.42 11.96
N ASN A 216 21.55 -6.40 11.27
CA ASN A 216 22.39 -5.33 10.70
C ASN A 216 22.01 -3.90 11.11
N PHE A 217 20.92 -3.70 11.85
CA PHE A 217 20.38 -2.36 12.12
C PHE A 217 21.38 -1.41 12.79
N SER A 218 22.26 -1.91 13.67
CA SER A 218 23.30 -1.09 14.32
C SER A 218 24.29 -0.45 13.34
N LYS A 219 24.44 -1.02 12.14
CA LYS A 219 25.37 -0.56 11.09
C LYS A 219 24.72 0.39 10.08
N LEU A 220 23.41 0.55 10.10
CA LEU A 220 22.66 1.36 9.13
C LEU A 220 22.70 2.85 9.49
N LYS A 221 22.66 3.73 8.49
CA LYS A 221 22.67 5.19 8.73
C LYS A 221 21.42 5.65 9.46
N SER A 222 20.29 5.00 9.21
CA SER A 222 18.98 5.21 9.83
C SER A 222 18.96 4.87 11.30
N ARG A 223 19.94 4.13 11.82
CA ARG A 223 20.06 3.87 13.25
C ARG A 223 20.07 5.16 14.07
N ARG A 224 20.68 6.24 13.56
CA ARG A 224 20.68 7.54 14.24
C ARG A 224 19.26 8.10 14.44
N TYR A 225 18.33 7.76 13.56
CA TYR A 225 16.93 8.22 13.56
C TYR A 225 16.01 7.32 14.38
N PHE A 226 16.02 6.02 14.12
CA PHE A 226 15.10 5.07 14.74
C PHE A 226 15.58 4.62 16.14
N PRO A 227 14.66 4.25 17.05
CA PRO A 227 15.02 3.69 18.36
C PRO A 227 15.66 2.30 18.20
N ASN A 228 16.43 1.87 19.22
CA ASN A 228 17.02 0.52 19.27
C ASN A 228 15.97 -0.61 19.18
N SER A 229 14.76 -0.36 19.68
CA SER A 229 13.64 -1.31 19.67
C SER A 229 12.97 -1.47 18.31
N PHE A 230 13.35 -0.69 17.29
CA PHE A 230 12.67 -0.69 16.00
C PHE A 230 12.67 -2.05 15.28
N PRO A 231 13.77 -2.84 15.25
CA PRO A 231 13.73 -4.20 14.71
C PRO A 231 12.70 -5.10 15.43
N ASN A 232 12.71 -5.12 16.76
CA ASN A 232 11.76 -5.92 17.55
C ASN A 232 10.31 -5.50 17.30
N PHE A 233 10.04 -4.20 17.14
CA PHE A 233 8.72 -3.71 16.75
C PHE A 233 8.27 -4.28 15.39
N LEU A 234 9.17 -4.33 14.40
CA LEU A 234 8.87 -4.91 13.09
C LEU A 234 8.69 -6.43 13.15
N GLU A 235 9.41 -7.14 14.01
CA GLU A 235 9.20 -8.57 14.25
C GLU A 235 7.83 -8.83 14.87
N ASN A 236 7.41 -8.02 15.85
CA ASN A 236 6.06 -8.09 16.40
C ASN A 236 5.00 -7.82 15.33
N CYS A 237 5.23 -6.83 14.45
CA CYS A 237 4.36 -6.59 13.31
C CYS A 237 4.35 -7.76 12.32
N LEU A 238 5.47 -8.44 12.10
CA LEU A 238 5.54 -9.63 11.24
C LEU A 238 4.72 -10.78 11.85
N LYS A 239 4.83 -11.01 13.16
CA LYS A 239 4.00 -11.99 13.89
C LYS A 239 2.52 -11.62 13.83
N GLY A 240 2.17 -10.36 14.06
CA GLY A 240 0.80 -9.85 13.93
C GLY A 240 0.25 -9.99 12.52
N LYS A 241 1.07 -9.77 11.49
CA LYS A 241 0.67 -9.97 10.11
C LYS A 241 0.45 -11.45 9.80
N LEU A 242 1.41 -12.32 10.12
CA LEU A 242 1.38 -13.73 9.70
C LEU A 242 0.43 -14.58 10.54
N ASN A 243 0.41 -14.35 11.85
CA ASN A 243 -0.27 -15.22 12.82
C ASN A 243 -1.44 -14.53 13.54
N LEU A 244 -1.71 -13.26 13.24
CA LEU A 244 -2.73 -12.45 13.91
C LEU A 244 -2.55 -12.35 15.42
N VAL A 245 -1.30 -12.41 15.90
CA VAL A 245 -0.93 -12.25 17.31
C VAL A 245 -0.43 -10.83 17.54
N PHE A 246 -1.16 -10.06 18.35
CA PHE A 246 -0.86 -8.65 18.59
C PHE A 246 -0.57 -8.42 20.08
N PRO A 247 0.71 -8.36 20.49
CA PRO A 247 1.07 -8.21 21.90
C PRO A 247 0.67 -6.83 22.46
N ASP A 248 0.70 -5.80 21.62
CA ASP A 248 0.47 -4.43 22.04
C ASP A 248 -1.02 -4.05 22.01
N PRO A 249 -1.46 -3.14 22.91
CA PRO A 249 -2.72 -2.41 22.77
C PRO A 249 -2.82 -1.74 21.39
N LEU A 250 -4.06 -1.56 20.90
CA LEU A 250 -4.27 -0.99 19.57
C LEU A 250 -3.69 0.42 19.47
N GLU A 251 -3.88 1.21 20.52
CA GLU A 251 -3.50 2.59 20.67
C GLU A 251 -1.97 2.75 20.61
N ASP A 252 -1.24 1.84 21.27
CA ASP A 252 0.22 1.79 21.28
C ASP A 252 0.81 1.34 19.95
N LEU A 253 0.20 0.31 19.33
CA LEU A 253 0.56 -0.13 17.99
C LEU A 253 0.36 0.99 16.97
N TYR A 254 -0.77 1.69 17.05
CA TYR A 254 -1.08 2.83 16.18
C TYR A 254 -0.02 3.93 16.31
N ARG A 255 0.26 4.38 17.54
CA ARG A 255 1.32 5.36 17.80
C ARG A 255 2.66 4.93 17.21
N SER A 256 3.08 3.69 17.48
CA SER A 256 4.38 3.17 17.03
C SER A 256 4.51 3.16 15.51
N VAL A 257 3.42 2.84 14.79
CA VAL A 257 3.36 2.94 13.33
C VAL A 257 3.52 4.38 12.86
N LEU A 258 2.77 5.33 13.43
CA LEU A 258 2.83 6.74 13.05
C LEU A 258 4.20 7.37 13.32
N GLU A 259 4.77 7.10 14.49
CA GLU A 259 6.11 7.56 14.84
C GLU A 259 7.15 7.00 13.88
N SER A 260 7.06 5.72 13.53
CA SER A 260 7.97 5.09 12.58
C SER A 260 7.88 5.71 11.18
N TYR A 261 6.68 6.08 10.71
CA TYR A 261 6.52 6.84 9.45
C TYR A 261 7.09 8.25 9.55
N VAL A 262 6.87 8.96 10.65
CA VAL A 262 7.46 10.29 10.89
C VAL A 262 8.99 10.22 10.86
N ILE A 263 9.58 9.21 11.52
CA ILE A 263 11.02 9.00 11.52
C ILE A 263 11.53 8.64 10.11
N LEU A 264 10.82 7.79 9.37
CA LEU A 264 11.14 7.45 7.98
C LEU A 264 11.15 8.69 7.08
N ILE A 265 10.13 9.54 7.18
CA ILE A 265 10.04 10.79 6.41
C ILE A 265 11.21 11.71 6.75
N LYS A 266 11.55 11.85 8.04
CA LYS A 266 12.70 12.65 8.47
C LYS A 266 14.02 12.09 7.90
N PHE A 267 14.20 10.78 7.92
CA PHE A 267 15.39 10.13 7.37
C PHE A 267 15.53 10.39 5.86
N ILE A 268 14.48 10.12 5.08
CA ILE A 268 14.50 10.30 3.61
C ILE A 268 14.63 11.77 3.22
N GLY A 269 13.97 12.66 3.97
CA GLY A 269 14.05 14.10 3.76
C GLY A 269 15.34 14.74 4.28
N ASN A 270 16.25 13.96 4.90
CA ASN A 270 17.44 14.45 5.61
C ASN A 270 17.11 15.58 6.63
N ILE A 271 15.96 15.46 7.29
CA ILE A 271 15.48 16.40 8.31
C ILE A 271 16.14 16.05 9.64
N LYS A 272 16.37 17.05 10.50
CA LYS A 272 16.90 16.81 11.86
C LYS A 272 15.96 15.87 12.64
N LYS A 273 16.52 14.88 13.35
CA LYS A 273 15.74 13.94 14.18
C LYS A 273 14.86 14.67 15.20
N SER A 274 15.42 15.70 15.85
CA SER A 274 14.78 16.51 16.88
C SER A 274 13.64 17.39 16.38
N CYS A 275 13.43 17.48 15.06
CA CYS A 275 12.33 18.24 14.47
C CYS A 275 10.98 17.76 15.02
N SER A 276 10.18 18.65 15.58
CA SER A 276 8.83 18.35 16.06
C SER A 276 7.89 17.94 14.90
N LEU A 277 6.76 17.33 15.23
CA LEU A 277 5.73 17.03 14.22
C LEU A 277 5.23 18.32 13.54
N SER A 278 5.06 19.40 14.29
CA SER A 278 4.59 20.68 13.74
C SER A 278 5.57 21.28 12.74
N GLU A 279 6.87 21.26 13.06
CA GLU A 279 7.94 21.66 12.14
C GLU A 279 8.03 20.73 10.93
N LEU A 280 7.87 19.42 11.11
CA LEU A 280 7.84 18.47 9.98
C LEU A 280 6.68 18.76 9.03
N ILE A 281 5.48 19.02 9.57
CA ILE A 281 4.31 19.36 8.74
C ILE A 281 4.56 20.67 7.99
N GLN A 282 5.16 21.66 8.64
CA GLN A 282 5.52 22.93 7.99
C GLN A 282 6.57 22.68 6.88
N TYR A 283 7.57 21.86 7.16
CA TYR A 283 8.58 21.42 6.19
C TYR A 283 7.94 20.72 4.97
N LEU A 284 7.00 19.79 5.20
CA LEU A 284 6.25 19.09 4.15
C LEU A 284 5.38 20.03 3.31
N PHE A 285 4.92 21.13 3.91
CA PHE A 285 4.14 22.17 3.24
C PHE A 285 5.02 23.09 2.40
N ASP A 286 6.14 23.56 2.96
CA ASP A 286 7.03 24.56 2.37
C ASP A 286 7.95 23.99 1.30
N ILE A 287 8.41 22.75 1.46
CA ILE A 287 9.57 22.28 0.70
C ILE A 287 9.20 21.51 -0.55
N LYS A 288 10.00 21.81 -1.57
CA LYS A 288 10.14 21.03 -2.79
C LYS A 288 10.87 19.72 -2.53
N ILE A 289 10.34 18.86 -1.67
CA ILE A 289 11.12 17.68 -1.29
C ILE A 289 11.33 16.87 -2.57
N PRO A 290 12.58 16.58 -2.97
CA PRO A 290 12.88 15.65 -4.04
C PRO A 290 12.65 14.22 -3.54
N LEU A 291 11.62 14.01 -2.70
CA LEU A 291 11.14 12.71 -2.27
C LEU A 291 10.87 11.85 -3.50
N ILE A 292 10.58 12.44 -4.65
CA ILE A 292 10.26 11.70 -5.86
C ILE A 292 10.94 12.40 -7.04
N PRO A 293 12.06 11.87 -7.57
CA PRO A 293 12.55 12.21 -8.89
C PRO A 293 11.42 11.88 -9.88
N ARG A 294 10.62 12.89 -10.24
CA ARG A 294 9.53 12.70 -11.18
C ARG A 294 10.14 12.42 -12.54
N LEU A 295 9.88 11.24 -13.11
CA LEU A 295 10.07 11.04 -14.54
C LEU A 295 9.27 12.14 -15.28
N LEU A 296 9.88 12.79 -16.27
CA LEU A 296 9.26 13.91 -17.02
C LEU A 296 7.84 13.58 -17.49
N ARG A 297 7.64 12.32 -17.91
CA ARG A 297 6.34 11.77 -18.31
C ARG A 297 5.28 11.91 -17.21
N GLN A 298 5.60 11.61 -15.95
CA GLN A 298 4.66 11.72 -14.83
C GLN A 298 4.27 13.17 -14.55
N ARG A 299 5.20 14.13 -14.69
CA ARG A 299 4.88 15.57 -14.58
C ARG A 299 3.91 16.03 -15.66
N VAL A 300 4.13 15.58 -16.89
CA VAL A 300 3.26 15.92 -18.02
C VAL A 300 1.86 15.36 -17.79
N TYR A 301 1.76 14.09 -17.38
CA TYR A 301 0.47 13.49 -17.03
C TYR A 301 -0.21 14.20 -15.87
N GLU A 302 0.47 14.46 -14.75
CA GLU A 302 -0.09 15.18 -13.60
C GLU A 302 -0.54 16.60 -13.99
N THR A 303 0.24 17.31 -14.81
CA THR A 303 -0.06 18.67 -15.27
C THR A 303 -1.27 18.71 -16.20
N LEU A 304 -1.27 17.87 -17.24
CA LEU A 304 -2.39 17.76 -18.18
C LEU A 304 -3.66 17.35 -17.46
N TYR A 305 -3.52 16.42 -16.52
CA TYR A 305 -4.62 15.93 -15.73
C TYR A 305 -5.20 17.00 -14.81
N ALA A 306 -4.37 17.63 -13.98
CA ALA A 306 -4.77 18.74 -13.13
C ALA A 306 -5.47 19.82 -13.95
N THR A 307 -4.90 20.19 -15.10
CA THR A 307 -5.50 21.18 -15.99
C THR A 307 -6.90 20.76 -16.43
N ARG A 308 -7.10 19.50 -16.86
CA ARG A 308 -8.42 18.99 -17.26
C ARG A 308 -9.41 18.95 -16.09
N TYR A 309 -9.01 18.39 -14.95
CA TYR A 309 -9.84 18.32 -13.74
C TYR A 309 -10.33 19.71 -13.31
N PHE A 310 -9.38 20.64 -13.18
CA PHE A 310 -9.67 21.99 -12.75
C PHE A 310 -10.48 22.78 -13.78
N THR A 311 -10.29 22.52 -15.07
CA THR A 311 -11.11 23.14 -16.13
C THR A 311 -12.56 22.64 -16.05
N VAL A 312 -12.77 21.33 -15.88
CA VAL A 312 -14.12 20.74 -15.73
C VAL A 312 -14.84 21.27 -14.48
N LYS A 313 -14.11 21.48 -13.39
CA LYS A 313 -14.66 22.02 -12.14
C LYS A 313 -14.70 23.57 -12.10
N GLY A 314 -14.35 24.26 -13.18
CA GLY A 314 -14.46 25.72 -13.30
C GLY A 314 -13.43 26.53 -12.51
N PHE A 315 -12.29 25.96 -12.14
CA PHE A 315 -11.26 26.68 -11.39
C PHE A 315 -10.48 27.68 -12.25
N LYS A 316 -10.08 28.80 -11.64
CA LYS A 316 -9.26 29.83 -12.30
C LYS A 316 -7.85 29.30 -12.62
N ARG A 317 -7.28 29.72 -13.75
CA ARG A 317 -5.91 29.34 -14.19
C ARG A 317 -4.83 29.59 -13.13
N HIS A 318 -4.97 30.64 -12.33
CA HIS A 318 -4.07 30.93 -11.21
C HIS A 318 -4.06 29.81 -10.16
N SER A 319 -5.21 29.24 -9.84
CA SER A 319 -5.35 28.14 -8.86
C SER A 319 -4.69 26.86 -9.37
N ILE A 320 -4.80 26.58 -10.68
CA ILE A 320 -4.07 25.49 -11.36
C ILE A 320 -2.55 25.74 -11.30
N LYS A 321 -2.16 26.99 -11.61
CA LYS A 321 -0.85 27.61 -11.35
C LYS A 321 -0.25 27.12 -10.03
N ARG A 322 -0.95 27.52 -8.96
CA ARG A 322 -0.60 27.29 -7.57
C ARG A 322 -0.57 25.80 -7.24
N TRP A 323 -1.53 25.03 -7.73
CA TRP A 323 -1.60 23.59 -7.46
C TRP A 323 -0.44 22.81 -8.09
N ILE A 324 -0.09 23.12 -9.35
CA ILE A 324 1.06 22.51 -10.03
C ILE A 324 2.38 22.93 -9.37
N SER A 325 2.48 24.19 -8.91
CA SER A 325 3.66 24.66 -8.18
C SER A 325 3.77 24.09 -6.77
N ASN A 326 2.63 23.75 -6.15
CA ASN A 326 2.60 23.17 -4.81
C ASN A 326 3.06 21.71 -4.86
N HIS A 327 3.85 21.31 -3.87
CA HIS A 327 4.30 19.94 -3.69
C HIS A 327 3.19 19.08 -3.10
N PHE A 328 2.17 18.84 -3.93
CA PHE A 328 0.91 18.21 -3.56
C PHE A 328 1.04 16.93 -2.70
N ARG A 329 2.08 16.11 -2.96
CA ARG A 329 2.35 14.90 -2.18
C ARG A 329 2.79 15.21 -0.74
N GLY A 330 3.62 16.22 -0.54
CA GLY A 330 4.00 16.69 0.80
C GLY A 330 2.77 17.19 1.57
N LEU A 331 1.89 17.92 0.88
CA LEU A 331 0.63 18.40 1.43
C LEU A 331 -0.33 17.24 1.81
N ILE A 332 -0.43 16.20 0.98
CA ILE A 332 -1.19 14.98 1.33
C ILE A 332 -0.59 14.31 2.56
N ILE A 333 0.72 14.07 2.59
CA ILE A 333 1.37 13.38 3.71
C ILE A 333 1.15 14.18 5.00
N ALA A 334 1.31 15.51 4.95
CA ALA A 334 1.02 16.39 6.06
C ALA A 334 -0.43 16.27 6.54
N PHE A 335 -1.39 16.30 5.62
CA PHE A 335 -2.82 16.12 5.93
C PHE A 335 -3.07 14.77 6.60
N LEU A 336 -2.55 13.68 6.02
CA LEU A 336 -2.74 12.32 6.54
C LEU A 336 -2.12 12.16 7.93
N LEU A 337 -0.90 12.67 8.15
CA LEU A 337 -0.29 12.66 9.47
C LEU A 337 -1.16 13.38 10.50
N CYS A 338 -1.65 14.60 10.19
CA CYS A 338 -2.55 15.32 11.09
C CYS A 338 -3.84 14.54 11.38
N MET A 339 -4.46 13.93 10.36
CA MET A 339 -5.67 13.12 10.53
C MET A 339 -5.44 11.90 11.42
N HIS A 340 -4.29 11.25 11.28
CA HIS A 340 -3.94 10.08 12.07
C HIS A 340 -3.58 10.42 13.51
N TYR A 341 -2.78 11.46 13.73
CA TYR A 341 -2.45 11.91 15.08
C TYR A 341 -3.69 12.42 15.82
N ALA A 342 -4.60 13.13 15.15
CA ALA A 342 -5.88 13.53 15.74
C ALA A 342 -6.73 12.31 16.15
N MET A 343 -6.81 11.27 15.32
CA MET A 343 -7.52 10.03 15.66
C MET A 343 -6.85 9.31 16.84
N TRP A 344 -5.52 9.22 16.84
CA TRP A 344 -4.79 8.60 17.94
C TRP A 344 -4.98 9.37 19.26
N GLU A 345 -4.84 10.70 19.26
CA GLU A 345 -5.08 11.57 20.43
C GLU A 345 -6.49 11.33 20.99
N TYR A 346 -7.51 11.34 20.12
CA TYR A 346 -8.88 11.02 20.50
C TYR A 346 -9.02 9.62 21.13
N MET A 347 -8.38 8.59 20.56
CA MET A 347 -8.42 7.22 21.10
C MET A 347 -7.83 7.08 22.50
N VAL A 348 -6.87 7.94 22.87
CA VAL A 348 -6.23 7.93 24.20
C VAL A 348 -6.78 9.01 25.15
N GLY A 349 -7.86 9.71 24.78
CA GLY A 349 -8.48 10.73 25.60
C GLY A 349 -7.73 12.07 25.66
N ILE A 350 -6.83 12.33 24.71
CA ILE A 350 -6.16 13.62 24.52
C ILE A 350 -7.01 14.47 23.56
N ASP A 351 -7.09 15.78 23.79
CA ASP A 351 -7.82 16.70 22.92
C ASP A 351 -7.21 16.75 21.50
N PRO A 352 -7.96 16.30 20.46
CA PRO A 352 -7.44 16.22 19.09
C PRO A 352 -7.62 17.53 18.29
N CYS A 353 -8.15 18.60 18.90
CA CYS A 353 -8.56 19.81 18.20
C CYS A 353 -7.44 20.46 17.39
N GLU A 354 -6.23 20.59 17.96
CA GLU A 354 -5.10 21.23 17.28
C GLU A 354 -4.75 20.52 15.96
N LYS A 355 -4.64 19.18 16.00
CA LYS A 355 -4.28 18.36 14.85
C LYS A 355 -5.41 18.30 13.84
N LEU A 356 -6.65 18.22 14.28
CA LEU A 356 -7.82 18.25 13.40
C LEU A 356 -7.96 19.61 12.68
N SER A 357 -7.82 20.73 13.38
CA SER A 357 -7.84 22.08 12.79
C SER A 357 -6.69 22.27 11.79
N LYS A 358 -5.52 21.68 12.04
CA LYS A 358 -4.42 21.68 11.08
C LYS A 358 -4.72 20.82 9.85
N ALA A 359 -5.24 19.60 10.03
CA ALA A 359 -5.69 18.76 8.93
C ALA A 359 -6.74 19.47 8.06
N TYR A 360 -7.67 20.21 8.68
CA TYR A 360 -8.72 20.94 7.99
C TYR A 360 -8.15 22.01 7.04
N ARG A 361 -7.22 22.85 7.52
CA ARG A 361 -6.54 23.87 6.68
C ARG A 361 -5.75 23.24 5.53
N LEU A 362 -5.10 22.11 5.79
CA LEU A 362 -4.37 21.36 4.77
C LEU A 362 -5.32 20.80 3.70
N LEU A 363 -6.49 20.28 4.11
CA LEU A 363 -7.50 19.77 3.19
C LEU A 363 -8.12 20.87 2.33
N GLN A 364 -8.46 22.03 2.89
CA GLN A 364 -8.90 23.20 2.10
C GLN A 364 -7.86 23.59 1.06
N SER A 365 -6.57 23.54 1.42
CA SER A 365 -5.46 23.79 0.50
C SER A 365 -5.35 22.73 -0.61
N LEU A 366 -5.64 21.46 -0.30
CA LEU A 366 -5.68 20.36 -1.28
C LEU A 366 -6.86 20.50 -2.26
N LEU A 367 -8.04 20.85 -1.75
CA LEU A 367 -9.28 20.96 -2.52
C LEU A 367 -9.43 22.29 -3.26
N LEU A 368 -8.62 23.29 -2.91
CA LEU A 368 -8.74 24.68 -3.37
C LEU A 368 -10.15 25.26 -3.13
N LYS A 369 -10.81 24.78 -2.07
CA LYS A 369 -12.19 25.11 -1.73
C LYS A 369 -12.30 25.27 -0.22
N ASP A 370 -12.90 26.37 0.19
CA ASP A 370 -13.31 26.57 1.56
C ASP A 370 -14.59 25.77 1.83
N PHE A 371 -14.61 25.11 2.98
CA PHE A 371 -15.76 24.43 3.54
C PHE A 371 -15.66 24.60 5.04
N THR A 372 -16.78 24.76 5.74
CA THR A 372 -16.83 24.86 7.21
C THR A 372 -17.54 23.64 7.78
N PHE A 373 -17.22 23.31 9.02
CA PHE A 373 -17.98 22.35 9.82
C PHE A 373 -18.80 23.07 10.86
N ASN A 374 -19.87 22.44 11.33
CA ASN A 374 -20.63 23.01 12.44
C ASN A 374 -19.78 22.89 13.72
N ASP A 375 -19.65 23.99 14.47
CA ASP A 375 -18.88 23.99 15.71
C ASP A 375 -19.43 22.98 16.72
N SER A 376 -20.75 22.72 16.69
CA SER A 376 -21.42 21.73 17.52
C SER A 376 -21.19 20.27 17.09
N ASP A 377 -20.59 20.01 15.92
CA ASP A 377 -20.32 18.64 15.48
C ASP A 377 -19.24 18.00 16.38
N SER A 378 -19.44 16.72 16.73
CA SER A 378 -18.46 15.95 17.49
C SER A 378 -17.17 15.73 16.68
N PHE A 379 -16.09 15.34 17.37
CA PHE A 379 -14.82 15.02 16.73
C PHE A 379 -14.97 13.99 15.60
N GLU A 380 -15.69 12.90 15.88
CA GLU A 380 -15.90 11.78 14.95
C GLU A 380 -16.65 12.25 13.71
N VAL A 381 -17.68 13.08 13.88
CA VAL A 381 -18.45 13.65 12.76
C VAL A 381 -17.52 14.48 11.86
N LYS A 382 -16.78 15.42 12.44
CA LYS A 382 -15.82 16.27 11.70
C LYS A 382 -14.75 15.43 11.01
N TRP A 383 -14.18 14.44 11.72
CA TRP A 383 -13.14 13.56 11.18
C TRP A 383 -13.67 12.70 10.02
N TYR A 384 -14.87 12.12 10.12
CA TYR A 384 -15.46 11.33 9.03
C TYR A 384 -15.84 12.21 7.83
N GLN A 385 -16.34 13.43 8.05
CA GLN A 385 -16.61 14.37 6.97
C GLN A 385 -15.32 14.73 6.21
N MET A 386 -14.22 15.02 6.92
CA MET A 386 -12.92 15.27 6.30
C MET A 386 -12.39 14.06 5.52
N ARG A 387 -12.49 12.86 6.11
CA ARG A 387 -12.13 11.61 5.43
C ARG A 387 -12.97 11.42 4.16
N ALA A 388 -14.27 11.68 4.20
CA ALA A 388 -15.15 11.54 3.04
C ALA A 388 -14.82 12.55 1.92
N LEU A 389 -14.52 13.79 2.28
CA LEU A 389 -14.06 14.82 1.34
C LEU A 389 -12.74 14.44 0.68
N TYR A 390 -11.78 13.96 1.47
CA TYR A 390 -10.49 13.47 0.94
C TYR A 390 -10.66 12.25 0.04
N LEU A 391 -11.53 11.31 0.40
CA LEU A 391 -11.89 10.15 -0.43
C LEU A 391 -12.52 10.56 -1.76
N SER A 392 -13.44 11.51 -1.74
CA SER A 392 -14.06 12.08 -2.95
C SER A 392 -12.99 12.70 -3.85
N PHE A 393 -12.08 13.47 -3.25
CA PHE A 393 -10.93 14.04 -3.94
C PHE A 393 -10.04 12.95 -4.57
N LEU A 394 -9.74 11.87 -3.84
CA LEU A 394 -8.94 10.77 -4.37
C LEU A 394 -9.63 10.02 -5.50
N LYS A 395 -10.94 9.76 -5.41
CA LYS A 395 -11.70 9.14 -6.51
C LYS A 395 -11.67 9.98 -7.79
N ASP A 396 -11.86 11.28 -7.62
CA ASP A 396 -11.72 12.26 -8.68
C ASP A 396 -10.31 12.22 -9.28
N PHE A 397 -9.27 11.99 -8.46
CA PHE A 397 -7.84 11.92 -8.85
C PHE A 397 -7.45 10.59 -9.53
N ASP A 398 -7.92 9.47 -8.99
CA ASP A 398 -7.57 8.10 -9.36
C ASP A 398 -8.20 7.64 -10.67
N PHE A 399 -9.44 8.09 -10.94
CA PHE A 399 -10.08 7.90 -12.24
C PHE A 399 -9.13 8.28 -13.40
N PHE A 400 -8.18 9.19 -13.15
CA PHE A 400 -7.23 9.67 -14.14
C PHE A 400 -5.81 9.12 -14.01
N LEU A 401 -5.43 8.52 -12.88
CA LEU A 401 -4.13 7.86 -12.70
C LEU A 401 -4.11 6.39 -13.17
N GLY A 402 -5.28 5.80 -13.47
CA GLY A 402 -5.38 4.45 -14.02
C GLY A 402 -4.92 3.35 -13.06
N ARG A 403 -4.73 3.68 -11.78
CA ARG A 403 -4.59 2.75 -10.66
C ARG A 403 -5.84 2.97 -9.81
N SER A 404 -6.68 1.96 -9.65
CA SER A 404 -7.75 2.03 -8.66
C SER A 404 -7.09 1.94 -7.28
N LEU A 405 -7.11 3.00 -6.47
CA LEU A 405 -7.33 2.82 -5.04
C LEU A 405 -8.63 2.02 -4.96
N LYS A 406 -8.49 0.76 -4.58
CA LYS A 406 -9.63 -0.14 -4.38
C LYS A 406 -10.31 0.22 -3.06
#